data_AF-A0A843I7D5-F1
#
_entry.id   AF-A0A843I7D5-F1
#
_cell.length_a   1.000
_cell.length_b   1.000
_cell.length_c   1.000
_cell.angle_alpha   90.00
_cell.angle_beta   90.00
_cell.angle_gamma   90.00
#
_symmetry.space_group_name_H-M   'P 1'
#
loop_
_entity.id
_entity.type
_entity.pdbx_description
1 polymer ?
#
loop_
_entity_poly.entity_id
_entity_poly.type
_entity_poly.pdbx_seq_one_letter_code
_entity_poly.pdbx_strand_id
1 'polypeptide(L)' 'FIDKIDAKKLLTFEESSIDLKLPSLLIEFGTNCYVVNGMYPERVLSLIDDNINDYNFDYTLITGD' A
#
# COMPACT_ATOMS: atom_id res chain seq x y z
N PHE A 1 -3.98 -10.88 -6.94
CA PHE A 1 -4.08 -9.55 -6.33
C PHE A 1 -3.90 -9.71 -4.83
N ILE A 2 -3.17 -8.79 -4.20
CA ILE A 2 -2.96 -8.77 -2.74
C ILE A 2 -3.69 -7.53 -2.25
N ASP A 3 -4.73 -7.70 -1.45
CA ASP A 3 -5.52 -6.61 -0.87
C ASP A 3 -4.80 -5.97 0.33
N LYS A 4 -4.21 -6.80 1.19
CA LYS A 4 -3.47 -6.38 2.38
C LYS A 4 -2.22 -7.23 2.60
N ILE A 5 -1.12 -6.59 3.00
CA ILE A 5 0.12 -7.28 3.39
C ILE A 5 0.78 -6.58 4.56
N ASP A 6 1.35 -7.36 5.46
CA ASP A 6 2.16 -6.85 6.57
C ASP A 6 3.57 -6.49 6.09
N ALA A 7 4.11 -5.36 6.52
CA ALA A 7 5.45 -4.91 6.15
C ALA A 7 6.55 -5.92 6.58
N LYS A 8 6.37 -6.65 7.69
CA LYS A 8 7.27 -7.72 8.15
C LYS A 8 7.26 -8.91 7.19
N LYS A 9 6.09 -9.25 6.62
CA LYS A 9 5.98 -10.28 5.59
C LYS A 9 6.66 -9.84 4.30
N LEU A 10 6.56 -8.56 3.95
CA LEU A 10 7.17 -7.99 2.75
C LEU A 10 8.70 -8.00 2.80
N LEU A 11 9.30 -7.92 3.99
CA LEU A 11 10.75 -8.10 4.18
C LEU A 11 11.25 -9.51 3.84
N THR A 12 10.37 -10.50 3.75
CA THR A 12 10.76 -11.88 3.39
C THR A 12 10.70 -12.13 1.88
N PHE A 13 10.35 -11.12 1.07
CA PHE A 13 10.20 -11.29 -0.38
C PHE A 13 11.56 -11.14 -1.05
N GLU A 14 11.87 -12.06 -1.97
CA GLU A 14 13.10 -12.00 -2.77
C GLU A 14 13.02 -10.91 -3.85
N GLU A 15 11.81 -10.65 -4.37
CA GLU A 15 11.55 -9.64 -5.40
C GLU A 15 10.22 -8.92 -5.14
N SER A 16 10.18 -7.61 -5.41
CA SER A 16 8.95 -6.82 -5.37
C SER A 16 9.04 -5.58 -6.27
N SER A 17 7.89 -5.02 -6.64
CA SER A 17 7.82 -3.76 -7.43
C SER A 17 7.96 -2.50 -6.58
N ILE A 18 8.36 -2.63 -5.32
CA ILE A 18 8.54 -1.54 -4.35
C ILE A 18 9.97 -1.56 -3.81
N ASP A 19 10.41 -0.42 -3.28
CA ASP A 19 11.75 -0.29 -2.74
C ASP A 19 11.97 -1.24 -1.54
N LEU A 20 13.12 -1.93 -1.51
CA LEU A 20 13.45 -2.90 -0.45
C LEU A 20 13.54 -2.27 0.95
N LYS A 21 13.79 -0.96 1.04
CA LYS A 21 13.87 -0.24 2.30
C LYS A 21 12.52 0.28 2.79
N LEU A 22 11.54 0.44 1.89
CA LEU A 22 10.21 0.94 2.24
C LEU A 22 9.56 0.16 3.40
N PRO A 23 9.52 -1.19 3.42
CA PRO A 23 8.88 -1.92 4.51
C PRO A 23 9.53 -1.67 5.87
N SER A 24 10.87 -1.51 5.91
CA SER A 24 11.56 -1.17 7.15
C SER A 24 11.16 0.20 7.68
N LEU A 25 11.00 1.20 6.80
CA LEU A 25 10.60 2.55 7.21
C LEU A 25 9.16 2.58 7.69
N LEU A 26 8.25 1.84 7.04
CA LEU A 26 6.86 1.72 7.50
C LEU A 26 6.76 1.14 8.91
N ILE A 27 7.60 0.15 9.23
CA ILE A 27 7.71 -0.42 10.58
C ILE A 27 8.32 0.58 11.56
N GLU A 28 9.41 1.24 11.18
CA GLU A 28 10.12 2.22 12.02
C GLU A 28 9.22 3.39 12.44
N PHE A 29 8.41 3.89 11.52
CA PHE A 29 7.51 5.02 11.75
C PHE A 29 6.08 4.63 12.12
N GLY A 30 5.77 3.32 12.25
CA GLY A 30 4.42 2.83 12.55
C GLY A 30 3.36 3.36 11.57
N THR A 31 3.69 3.40 10.29
CA THR A 31 2.89 4.04 9.24
C THR A 31 2.47 3.04 8.17
N ASN A 32 1.31 3.28 7.56
CA ASN A 32 0.76 2.44 6.50
C ASN A 32 0.98 3.05 5.11
N CYS A 33 1.01 2.20 4.08
CA CYS A 33 1.21 2.62 2.69
C CYS A 33 0.19 1.96 1.76
N TYR A 34 -0.37 2.73 0.84
CA TYR A 34 -1.22 2.22 -0.22
C TYR A 34 -0.43 2.12 -1.53
N VAL A 35 -0.44 0.95 -2.16
CA VAL A 35 0.08 0.74 -3.51
C VAL A 35 -1.10 0.71 -4.48
N VAL A 36 -1.10 1.64 -5.42
CA VAL A 36 -2.15 1.80 -6.44
C VAL A 36 -1.57 1.80 -7.84
N ASN A 37 -2.39 1.43 -8.83
CA ASN A 37 -2.01 1.55 -10.22
C ASN A 37 -2.11 3.02 -10.68
N GLY A 38 -0.96 3.65 -10.95
CA GLY A 38 -0.86 5.04 -11.38
C GLY A 38 -1.48 5.37 -12.75
N MET A 39 -1.92 4.35 -13.53
CA MET A 39 -2.72 4.57 -14.74
C MET A 39 -4.10 5.17 -14.44
N TYR A 40 -4.55 5.10 -13.18
CA TYR A 40 -5.88 5.50 -12.72
C TYR A 40 -5.77 6.51 -11.56
N PRO A 41 -5.47 7.81 -11.83
CA PRO A 41 -5.25 8.83 -10.80
C PRO A 41 -6.43 9.04 -9.84
N GLU A 42 -7.65 8.78 -10.28
CA GLU A 42 -8.87 8.84 -9.46
C GLU A 42 -8.81 7.92 -8.23
N ARG A 43 -8.03 6.83 -8.31
CA ARG A 43 -7.77 5.92 -7.18
C ARG A 43 -6.95 6.55 -6.07
N VAL A 44 -6.06 7.48 -6.42
CA VAL A 44 -5.28 8.23 -5.43
C VAL A 44 -6.20 9.24 -4.75
N LEU A 45 -7.03 9.94 -5.52
CA LEU A 45 -7.97 10.93 -5.00
C LEU A 45 -8.97 10.31 -4.02
N SER A 46 -9.53 9.14 -4.34
CA SER A 46 -10.48 8.45 -3.47
C SER A 46 -9.88 7.97 -2.14
N LEU A 47 -8.58 7.67 -2.09
CA LEU A 47 -7.87 7.35 -0.85
C LEU A 47 -7.57 8.58 0.01
N ILE A 48 -7.45 9.76 -0.60
CA ILE A 48 -7.16 11.03 0.10
C ILE A 48 -8.44 11.65 0.67
N ASP A 49 -9.55 11.58 -0.07
CA ASP A 49 -10.76 12.38 0.21
C ASP A 49 -11.72 11.74 1.24
N ASP A 50 -11.31 10.67 1.94
CA ASP A 50 -12.10 9.84 2.88
C ASP A 50 -13.48 9.34 2.37
N ASN A 51 -13.87 9.71 1.15
CA ASN A 51 -15.07 9.31 0.43
C ASN A 51 -14.84 7.98 -0.31
N ILE A 52 -14.45 6.95 0.44
CA ILE A 52 -14.25 5.57 -0.05
C ILE A 52 -15.56 4.93 -0.52
N ASN A 53 -16.71 5.59 -0.33
CA ASN A 53 -18.03 5.00 -0.51
C ASN A 53 -18.43 4.67 -1.96
N ASP A 54 -17.62 4.92 -2.99
CA ASP A 54 -18.09 4.71 -4.38
C ASP A 54 -17.06 4.23 -5.41
N TYR A 55 -15.84 3.88 -5.01
CA TYR A 55 -14.88 3.32 -5.96
C TYR A 55 -14.52 1.89 -5.57
N ASN A 56 -15.11 0.93 -6.28
CA ASN A 56 -14.71 -0.47 -6.26
C ASN A 56 -13.41 -0.64 -7.07
N PHE A 57 -12.27 -0.24 -6.51
CA PHE A 57 -10.97 -0.38 -7.16
C PHE A 57 -9.96 -1.13 -6.30
N ASP A 58 -9.11 -1.86 -7.00
CA ASP A 58 -8.03 -2.65 -6.41
C ASP A 58 -6.86 -1.75 -5.98
N TYR A 59 -6.45 -1.89 -4.72
CA TYR A 59 -5.21 -1.37 -4.13
C TYR A 59 -4.62 -2.39 -3.15
N THR A 60 -3.31 -2.33 -2.91
CA THR A 60 -2.67 -3.10 -1.84
C THR A 60 -2.38 -2.19 -0.65
N LEU A 61 -2.91 -2.51 0.52
CA LEU A 61 -2.54 -1.86 1.78
C LEU A 61 -1.36 -2.59 2.43
N ILE A 62 -0.27 -1.88 2.67
CA ILE A 62 0.87 -2.34 3.45
C ILE A 62 0.74 -1.80 4.88
N THR A 63 0.67 -2.69 5.87
CA THR A 63 0.60 -2.31 7.28
C THR A 63 1.96 -2.29 7.95
N GLY A 64 2.32 -1.17 8.59
CA GLY A 64 3.58 -0.97 9.30
C GLY A 64 3.52 -1.22 10.81
N ASP A 65 2.35 -1.50 11.35
CA ASP A 65 2.07 -1.77 12.77
C ASP A 65 2.54 -3.15 13.28
#